data_AF-A0A7H9DJD2-F1
#
_entry.id   AF-A0A7H9DJD2-F1
#
_cell.length_a   1.000
_cell.length_b   1.000
_cell.length_c   1.000
_cell.angle_alpha   90.00
_cell.angle_beta   90.00
_cell.angle_gamma   90.00
#
_symmetry.space_group_name_H-M   'P 1'
#
loop_
_entity.id
_entity.type
_entity.pdbx_description
1 polymer ?
#
loop_
_entity_poly.entity_id
_entity_poly.type
_entity_poly.pdbx_seq_one_letter_code
_entity_poly.pdbx_strand_id
1 'polypeptide(L)' 'MNVEKIMNGYILIALIIIILLGRLLVYALSGDVTKTINSFSFFCHLMGLAVYIYCLFLVKKQGKIDSFW' A
#
# COMPACT_ATOMS: atom_id res chain seq x y z
N MET A 1 -22.04 -5.17 -2.32
CA MET A 1 -21.11 -4.06 -2.03
C MET A 1 -20.25 -3.86 -3.27
N ASN A 2 -20.42 -2.76 -4.01
CA ASN A 2 -19.73 -2.58 -5.30
C ASN A 2 -18.21 -2.65 -5.10
N VAL A 3 -17.53 -3.44 -5.93
CA VAL A 3 -16.05 -3.57 -5.93
C VAL A 3 -15.37 -2.20 -6.05
N GLU A 4 -16.02 -1.27 -6.75
CA GLU A 4 -15.67 0.16 -6.85
C GLU A 4 -15.45 0.85 -5.51
N LYS A 5 -16.27 0.53 -4.50
CA LYS A 5 -16.17 1.14 -3.16
C LYS A 5 -15.03 0.55 -2.33
N ILE A 6 -14.55 -0.64 -2.68
CA ILE A 6 -13.52 -1.38 -1.93
C ILE A 6 -12.13 -1.07 -2.48
N MET A 7 -12.00 -0.98 -3.80
CA MET A 7 -10.72 -0.74 -4.47
C MET A 7 -10.67 0.65 -5.08
N ASN A 8 -10.12 1.60 -4.34
CA ASN A 8 -9.86 2.95 -4.81
C ASN A 8 -8.47 3.45 -4.38
N GLY A 9 -8.11 4.63 -4.86
CA GLY A 9 -6.87 5.34 -4.56
C GLY A 9 -6.81 5.85 -3.13
N TYR A 10 -7.95 6.11 -2.48
CA TYR A 10 -7.97 6.46 -1.05
C TYR A 10 -7.47 5.32 -0.16
N ILE A 11 -7.84 4.08 -0.47
CA ILE A 11 -7.31 2.88 0.21
C ILE A 11 -5.81 2.71 -0.07
N LEU A 12 -5.35 2.98 -1.30
CA LEU A 12 -3.90 2.97 -1.60
C LEU A 12 -3.14 3.97 -0.73
N ILE A 13 -3.65 5.20 -0.61
CA ILE A 13 -3.04 6.24 0.25
C ILE A 13 -3.04 5.78 1.71
N ALA A 14 -4.15 5.24 2.21
CA ALA A 14 -4.25 4.73 3.58
C ALA A 14 -3.21 3.61 3.84
N LEU A 15 -3.04 2.67 2.90
CA LEU A 15 -2.04 1.62 2.99
C LEU A 15 -0.62 2.18 3.05
N ILE A 16 -0.30 3.18 2.22
CA ILE A 16 1.01 3.85 2.23
C ILE A 16 1.26 4.49 3.60
N ILE A 17 0.28 5.21 4.16
CA ILE A 17 0.38 5.85 5.47
C ILE A 17 0.62 4.80 6.57
N ILE A 18 -0.13 3.70 6.57
CA ILE A 18 0.02 2.62 7.55
C ILE A 18 1.44 2.02 7.49
N ILE A 19 1.95 1.78 6.28
CA ILE A 19 3.30 1.23 6.09
C ILE A 19 4.35 2.20 6.63
N LEU A 20 4.24 3.50 6.33
CA LEU A 20 5.16 4.53 6.81
C LEU A 20 5.14 4.64 8.34
N LEU A 21 3.95 4.72 8.94
CA LEU A 21 3.80 4.78 10.41
C LEU A 21 4.37 3.53 11.08
N GLY A 22 4.12 2.35 10.52
CA GLY A 22 4.71 1.10 11.00
C GLY A 22 6.24 1.10 10.92
N ARG A 23 6.83 1.68 9.88
CA ARG A 23 8.30 1.81 9.77
C ARG A 23 8.86 2.82 10.77
N LEU A 24 8.22 3.97 10.94
CA LEU A 24 8.62 4.96 11.93
C LEU A 24 8.56 4.39 13.35
N LEU A 25 7.57 3.57 13.65
CA LEU A 25 7.47 2.86 14.94
C LEU A 25 8.62 1.86 15.11
N VAL A 26 8.92 1.05 14.10
CA VAL A 26 10.06 0.10 14.16
C VAL A 26 11.38 0.85 14.36
N TYR A 27 11.56 1.98 13.68
CA TYR A 27 12.74 2.81 13.87
C TYR A 27 12.81 3.39 15.29
N ALA A 28 11.71 3.94 15.81
CA ALA A 28 11.65 4.49 17.16
C ALA A 28 11.96 3.42 18.24
N LEU A 29 11.59 2.16 18.00
CA LEU A 29 11.85 1.06 18.92
C LEU A 29 13.26 0.46 18.81
N SER A 30 13.86 0.48 17.63
CA SER A 30 15.14 -0.19 17.37
C SER A 30 16.35 0.75 17.30
N GLY A 31 16.13 2.02 16.99
CA GLY A 31 17.19 3.01 16.74
C GLY A 31 18.01 2.76 15.47
N ASP A 32 17.66 1.75 14.66
CA ASP A 32 18.45 1.31 13.50
C ASP A 32 17.69 1.55 12.19
N VAL A 33 18.14 2.55 11.43
CA VAL A 33 17.58 2.91 10.11
C VAL A 33 17.73 1.75 9.13
N THR A 34 18.88 1.08 9.14
CA THR A 34 19.22 0.03 8.17
C THR A 34 18.31 -1.17 8.35
N LYS A 35 18.08 -1.61 9.60
CA LYS A 35 17.11 -2.68 9.89
C LYS A 35 15.68 -2.31 9.55
N THR A 36 15.32 -1.05 9.72
CA THR A 36 13.96 -0.56 9.43
C THR A 36 13.65 -0.66 7.93
N ILE A 37 14.61 -0.28 7.09
CA ILE A 37 14.49 -0.27 5.63
C ILE A 37 14.73 -1.66 5.05
N ASN A 38 15.79 -2.36 5.47
CA ASN A 38 16.17 -3.68 4.95
C ASN A 38 15.52 -4.82 5.74
N SER A 39 14.19 -4.77 5.89
CA SER A 39 13.44 -5.87 6.51
C SER A 39 12.61 -6.61 5.46
N PHE A 40 12.58 -7.94 5.57
CA PHE A 40 11.74 -8.79 4.73
C PHE A 40 10.25 -8.39 4.82
N SER A 41 9.80 -8.02 6.02
CA SER A 41 8.44 -7.51 6.22
C SER A 41 8.17 -6.25 5.39
N PHE A 42 9.09 -5.29 5.37
CA PHE A 42 8.92 -4.08 4.55
C PHE A 42 8.89 -4.41 3.05
N PHE A 43 9.73 -5.34 2.60
CA PHE A 43 9.68 -5.83 1.22
C PHE A 43 8.31 -6.44 0.86
N CYS A 44 7.72 -7.26 1.72
CA CYS A 44 6.37 -7.82 1.50
C CYS A 44 5.31 -6.72 1.39
N HIS A 45 5.39 -5.67 2.21
CA HIS A 45 4.47 -4.53 2.12
C HIS A 45 4.60 -3.79 0.79
N LEU A 46 5.83 -3.57 0.30
CA LEU A 46 6.08 -2.93 -0.99
C LEU A 46 5.56 -3.79 -2.16
N MET A 47 5.75 -5.11 -2.10
CA MET A 47 5.18 -6.03 -3.08
C MET A 47 3.65 -6.01 -3.06
N GLY A 48 3.03 -5.99 -1.88
CA GLY A 48 1.58 -5.85 -1.73
C GLY A 48 1.04 -4.56 -2.34
N LEU A 49 1.74 -3.43 -2.13
CA LEU A 49 1.40 -2.15 -2.76
C LEU A 49 1.50 -2.22 -4.28
N ALA A 50 2.57 -2.82 -4.82
CA ALA A 50 2.75 -2.96 -6.26
C ALA A 50 1.63 -3.80 -6.90
N VAL A 51 1.25 -4.91 -6.26
CA VAL A 51 0.12 -5.75 -6.70
C VAL A 51 -1.19 -4.97 -6.62
N TYR A 52 -1.43 -4.22 -5.54
CA TYR A 52 -2.64 -3.41 -5.40
C TYR A 52 -2.76 -2.36 -6.51
N ILE A 53 -1.67 -1.64 -6.80
CA ILE A 53 -1.60 -0.65 -7.89
C ILE A 53 -1.91 -1.33 -9.23
N TYR A 54 -1.29 -2.46 -9.51
CA TYR A 54 -1.52 -3.22 -10.74
C TYR A 54 -3.00 -3.62 -10.89
N CYS A 55 -3.61 -4.14 -9.83
CA CYS A 55 -5.05 -4.47 -9.80
C CYS A 55 -5.91 -3.22 -10.03
N LEU A 56 -5.58 -2.08 -9.42
CA LEU A 56 -6.31 -0.82 -9.60
C LEU A 56 -6.31 -0.39 -11.07
N PHE A 57 -5.17 -0.45 -11.74
CA PHE A 57 -5.04 -0.15 -13.17
C PHE A 57 -5.83 -1.14 -14.05
N LEU A 58 -5.79 -2.44 -13.74
CA LEU A 58 -6.56 -3.44 -14.48
C LEU A 58 -8.06 -3.20 -14.36
N VAL A 59 -8.56 -2.93 -13.15
CA VAL A 59 -9.98 -2.68 -12.89
C VAL A 59 -10.43 -1.41 -13.62
N LYS A 60 -9.61 -0.35 -13.63
CA LYS A 60 -9.87 0.86 -14.43
C LYS A 60 -9.92 0.57 -15.93
N LYS A 61 -8.95 -0.20 -16.43
CA LYS A 61 -8.90 -0.60 -17.85
C LYS A 61 -10.13 -1.42 -18.26
N GLN A 62 -10.71 -2.20 -17.33
CA GLN A 62 -11.94 -2.97 -17.56
C GLN A 62 -13.22 -2.12 -17.47
N GLY A 63 -13.13 -0.82 -17.20
CA GLY A 63 -14.30 0.04 -17.00
C GLY A 63 -15.13 -0.31 -15.76
N LYS A 64 -14.53 -1.04 -14.81
CA LYS A 64 -15.18 -1.43 -13.54
C LYS A 64 -15.08 -0.34 -12.47
N ILE A 65 -14.29 0.70 -12.71
CA ILE A 65 -14.21 1.92 -11.90
C ILE A 65 -14.10 3.09 -12.87
N ASP A 66 -14.90 4.14 -12.67
CA ASP A 66 -14.85 5.36 -13.49
C ASP A 66 -13.60 6.20 -13.16
N SER A 67 -13.21 6.18 -11.89
CA SER A 67 -12.14 7.00 -11.34
C SER A 67 -11.29 6.20 -10.37
N PHE A 68 -10.04 6.65 -10.17
CA PHE A 68 -9.23 6.13 -9.07
C PHE A 68 -9.65 6.73 -7.72
N TRP A 69 -10.37 7.85 -7.77
CA TRP A 69 -10.97 8.56 -6.64
C TRP A 69 -12.45 8.17 -6.54
#